data_AF-A0A0G0UFI4-F1
#
_entry.id   AF-A0A0G0UFI4-F1
#
_cell.length_a   1.000
_cell.length_b   1.000
_cell.length_c   1.000
_cell.angle_alpha   90.00
_cell.angle_beta   90.00
_cell.angle_gamma   90.00
#
_symmetry.space_group_name_H-M   'P 1'
#
loop_
_entity.id
_entity.type
_entity.pdbx_description
1 polymer ?
#
loop_
_entity_poly.entity_id
_entity_poly.type
_entity_poly.pdbx_seq_one_letter_code
_entity_poly.pdbx_strand_id
1 'polypeptide(L)'
;MAAPTYASDLTDLLIDMSSTTGWTALGGGASGLVAPETDFFIQGSNCISKAGWSSATKGMIYNVGSGQTVGSGKAVFMWIYYWAPNSMATETSGGMQLLIGSATTAFKQWYVRGSDTLTYGGWVCAVVDPTLAANATTGSPSSTLQYFGAQVNVPGAGPSKGQPLGIDAFRHGRDFTCTNGDVSNGYATFTGAATYNDDVSRRYGQFQAIDGGYLQQGRFLMGNSSTVVDFRDSNKFILIARTTKVSSSFNTFEVQNASSRVNWTNISITALGTTSRGNFVTTDNADINFDGCVFTDMGTFGFQSGSTILNSTFRRCNLVTQSSAVFDSCTFEATNDSVKAVLSNNPANISNCTFISSGTKHAIEITTAGTYSFAGNTFTGYATANDSTGNEVLYNNSGGAVTINYSGGSGVISYRNGAGATTTVASSVNLIINVVDADGNAVTANCEVTVVKASDESILFTEDDITDGITTYSYSSGSGTVTYINIHNVTGYQSKTVNNYALPASSTTLTVQLDTDPFYKNP
;
A
#
# COMPACT_ATOMS: atom_id res chain seq x y z
N MET A 1 -16.57 -8.86 23.52
CA MET A 1 -15.84 -7.58 23.68
C MET A 1 -16.87 -6.52 24.11
N ALA A 2 -16.48 -5.26 24.27
CA ALA A 2 -17.45 -4.16 24.38
C ALA A 2 -17.82 -3.62 22.99
N ALA A 3 -18.76 -2.68 22.93
CA ALA A 3 -19.01 -1.88 21.73
C ALA A 3 -17.74 -1.15 21.26
N PRO A 4 -17.57 -0.91 19.94
CA PRO A 4 -16.37 -0.28 19.41
C PRO A 4 -16.20 1.13 19.98
N THR A 5 -14.97 1.47 20.33
CA THR A 5 -14.61 2.76 20.92
C THR A 5 -13.60 3.46 20.02
N TYR A 6 -13.83 4.75 19.78
CA TYR A 6 -12.99 5.61 18.97
C TYR A 6 -12.43 6.73 19.84
N ALA A 7 -11.15 7.03 19.70
CA ALA A 7 -10.48 8.05 20.49
C ALA A 7 -9.41 8.76 19.66
N SER A 8 -9.04 9.96 20.08
CA SER A 8 -7.94 10.74 19.51
C SER A 8 -6.97 11.14 20.62
N ASP A 9 -5.68 11.16 20.33
CA ASP A 9 -4.66 11.69 21.24
C ASP A 9 -4.44 13.21 21.08
N LEU A 10 -5.18 13.86 20.18
CA LEU A 10 -5.03 15.28 19.93
C LEU A 10 -5.33 16.06 21.22
N THR A 11 -4.40 16.92 21.59
CA THR A 11 -4.56 17.88 22.68
C THR A 11 -4.97 19.22 22.09
N ASP A 12 -6.06 19.78 22.59
CA ASP A 12 -6.57 21.08 22.18
C ASP A 12 -5.63 22.20 22.64
N LEU A 13 -5.19 23.03 21.69
CA LEU A 13 -4.47 24.27 22.01
C LEU A 13 -5.45 25.44 22.07
N LEU A 14 -6.38 25.48 21.13
CA LEU A 14 -7.51 26.39 21.15
C LEU A 14 -8.64 25.82 20.29
N ILE A 15 -9.85 25.84 20.85
CA ILE A 15 -11.12 25.48 20.21
C ILE A 15 -12.16 26.55 20.56
N ASP A 16 -13.28 26.59 19.83
CA ASP A 16 -14.42 27.49 20.11
C ASP A 16 -14.00 28.95 20.33
N MET A 17 -13.53 29.60 19.26
CA MET A 17 -12.93 30.94 19.26
C MET A 17 -13.96 32.07 19.46
N SER A 18 -14.48 32.16 20.67
CA SER A 18 -15.55 33.10 21.06
C SER A 18 -15.10 34.54 21.30
N SER A 19 -13.80 34.82 21.33
CA SER A 19 -13.27 36.19 21.51
C SER A 19 -11.92 36.41 20.83
N THR A 20 -11.56 37.68 20.63
CA THR A 20 -10.26 38.08 20.08
C THR A 20 -9.16 38.14 21.14
N THR A 21 -9.46 37.86 22.41
CA THR A 21 -8.47 37.83 23.49
C THR A 21 -7.35 36.85 23.18
N GLY A 22 -6.09 37.28 23.28
CA GLY A 22 -4.91 36.45 22.99
C GLY A 22 -4.51 36.41 21.51
N TRP A 23 -5.35 36.92 20.61
CA TRP A 23 -5.04 37.02 19.18
C TRP A 23 -4.33 38.32 18.83
N THR A 24 -3.41 38.24 17.87
CA THR A 24 -2.72 39.39 17.28
C THR A 24 -2.84 39.34 15.76
N ALA A 25 -3.26 40.44 15.16
CA ALA A 25 -3.25 40.61 13.71
C ALA A 25 -1.82 40.79 13.19
N LEU A 26 -1.44 40.01 12.19
CA LEU A 26 -0.15 40.12 11.49
C LEU A 26 -0.28 40.96 10.21
N GLY A 27 0.76 41.72 9.87
CA GLY A 27 0.80 42.58 8.68
C GLY A 27 0.01 43.89 8.81
N GLY A 28 -0.25 44.34 10.04
CA GLY A 28 -0.96 45.58 10.37
C GLY A 28 -2.49 45.49 10.31
N GLY A 29 -3.16 46.49 10.90
CA GLY A 29 -4.63 46.58 10.99
C GLY A 29 -5.21 45.64 12.04
N ALA A 30 -5.10 46.01 13.32
CA ALA A 30 -5.73 45.29 14.43
C ALA A 30 -7.27 45.32 14.33
N SER A 31 -7.83 46.44 13.85
CA SER A 31 -9.23 46.52 13.43
C SER A 31 -9.46 45.58 12.26
N GLY A 32 -10.29 44.55 12.47
CA GLY A 32 -10.65 43.58 11.45
C GLY A 32 -10.45 42.12 11.83
N LEU A 33 -10.05 41.80 13.07
CA LEU A 33 -10.31 40.45 13.60
C LEU A 33 -11.76 40.37 14.07
N VAL A 34 -12.44 39.28 13.73
CA VAL A 34 -13.82 38.99 14.17
C VAL A 34 -13.84 37.65 14.89
N ALA A 35 -14.27 37.68 16.14
CA ALA A 35 -14.57 36.51 16.96
C ALA A 35 -15.70 36.89 17.93
N PRO A 36 -16.81 36.12 18.01
CA PRO A 36 -17.05 34.90 17.25
C PRO A 36 -17.40 35.21 15.78
N GLU A 37 -16.77 34.50 14.85
CA GLU A 37 -17.24 34.39 13.46
C GLU A 37 -18.18 33.17 13.37
N THR A 38 -19.45 33.39 13.05
CA THR A 38 -20.49 32.37 13.09
C THR A 38 -20.95 31.89 11.71
N ASP A 39 -20.47 32.52 10.63
CA ASP A 39 -21.02 32.27 9.29
C ASP A 39 -20.39 31.05 8.60
N PHE A 40 -19.13 30.71 8.92
CA PHE A 40 -18.40 29.67 8.18
C PHE A 40 -17.44 28.82 9.03
N PHE A 41 -17.73 28.58 10.32
CA PHE A 41 -16.93 27.72 11.20
C PHE A 41 -16.92 26.24 10.75
N ILE A 42 -15.88 25.48 11.13
CA ILE A 42 -15.83 24.02 10.88
C ILE A 42 -16.25 23.24 12.12
N GLN A 43 -15.84 23.69 13.31
CA GLN A 43 -16.08 23.04 14.59
C GLN A 43 -16.92 23.92 15.52
N GLY A 44 -17.72 23.26 16.35
CA GLY A 44 -18.47 23.90 17.42
C GLY A 44 -19.52 24.84 16.86
N SER A 45 -19.36 26.13 17.13
CA SER A 45 -20.32 27.16 16.72
C SER A 45 -19.68 28.46 16.20
N ASN A 46 -18.35 28.56 16.25
CA ASN A 46 -17.65 29.78 15.87
C ASN A 46 -16.16 29.53 15.57
N CYS A 47 -15.60 30.41 14.76
CA CYS A 47 -14.17 30.49 14.48
C CYS A 47 -13.67 31.93 14.68
N ILE A 48 -12.39 32.19 14.40
CA ILE A 48 -11.88 33.57 14.26
C ILE A 48 -11.60 33.87 12.79
N SER A 49 -11.94 35.09 12.37
CA SER A 49 -11.71 35.55 11.01
C SER A 49 -10.99 36.89 10.94
N LYS A 50 -10.39 37.17 9.78
CA LYS A 50 -9.64 38.40 9.50
C LYS A 50 -10.11 39.09 8.22
N ALA A 51 -10.26 40.41 8.32
CA ALA A 51 -10.77 41.28 7.27
C ALA A 51 -9.83 41.32 6.07
N GLY A 52 -10.40 41.46 4.88
CA GLY A 52 -9.67 41.35 3.61
C GLY A 52 -8.56 42.35 3.38
N TRP A 53 -7.61 41.94 2.55
CA TRP A 53 -6.42 42.71 2.17
C TRP A 53 -5.95 42.37 0.75
N SER A 54 -5.07 43.23 0.24
CA SER A 54 -4.41 43.10 -1.06
C SER A 54 -2.91 43.41 -0.92
N SER A 55 -2.12 42.93 -1.88
CA SER A 55 -0.70 43.25 -2.08
C SER A 55 0.15 43.14 -0.82
N ALA A 56 -0.10 42.11 -0.01
CA ALA A 56 0.60 41.88 1.25
C ALA A 56 0.46 40.44 1.74
N THR A 57 1.39 40.02 2.60
CA THR A 57 1.21 38.86 3.48
C THR A 57 0.60 39.33 4.78
N LYS A 58 -0.59 38.81 5.12
CA LYS A 58 -1.26 39.11 6.41
C LYS A 58 -1.87 37.85 6.99
N GLY A 59 -2.11 37.89 8.29
CA GLY A 59 -2.63 36.74 9.03
C GLY A 59 -2.98 37.10 10.46
N MET A 60 -3.07 36.07 11.29
CA MET A 60 -3.33 36.21 12.71
C MET A 60 -2.63 35.08 13.48
N ILE A 61 -2.23 35.39 14.71
CA ILE A 61 -1.50 34.47 15.59
C ILE A 61 -2.03 34.58 17.02
N TYR A 62 -2.15 33.45 17.70
CA TYR A 62 -2.68 33.31 19.04
C TYR A 62 -1.58 32.94 20.02
N ASN A 63 -1.60 33.55 21.21
CA ASN A 63 -0.77 33.15 22.33
C ASN A 63 -1.52 32.16 23.22
N VAL A 64 -1.07 30.90 23.28
CA VAL A 64 -1.70 29.87 24.14
C VAL A 64 -1.31 29.98 25.63
N GLY A 65 -0.64 31.07 26.03
CA GLY A 65 -0.33 31.42 27.42
C GLY A 65 0.94 30.77 27.97
N SER A 66 1.32 29.59 27.47
CA SER A 66 2.53 28.88 27.89
C SER A 66 3.17 28.09 26.75
N GLY A 67 4.44 27.72 26.90
CA GLY A 67 5.15 26.88 25.94
C GLY A 67 4.56 25.47 25.87
N GLN A 68 4.31 25.01 24.64
CA GLN A 68 3.75 23.70 24.33
C GLN A 68 4.84 22.71 23.96
N THR A 69 4.59 21.43 24.27
CA THR A 69 5.48 20.33 23.89
C THR A 69 4.81 19.47 22.83
N VAL A 70 5.32 19.52 21.60
CA VAL A 70 4.93 18.60 20.53
C VAL A 70 5.92 17.44 20.51
N GLY A 71 5.47 16.26 20.93
CA GLY A 71 6.32 15.07 21.00
C GLY A 71 6.88 14.63 19.65
N SER A 72 7.97 13.87 19.67
CA SER A 72 8.56 13.32 18.43
C SER A 72 7.53 12.50 17.64
N GLY A 73 7.49 12.70 16.33
CA GLY A 73 6.53 12.05 15.43
C GLY A 73 5.10 12.60 15.51
N LYS A 74 4.82 13.56 16.39
CA LYS A 74 3.52 14.28 16.47
C LYS A 74 3.59 15.57 15.66
N ALA A 75 2.42 16.10 15.32
CA ALA A 75 2.29 17.32 14.55
C ALA A 75 1.22 18.25 15.14
N VAL A 76 1.28 19.52 14.73
CA VAL A 76 0.21 20.50 14.94
C VAL A 76 -0.80 20.36 13.80
N PHE A 77 -2.07 20.28 14.14
CA PHE A 77 -3.21 20.30 13.24
C PHE A 77 -3.90 21.66 13.38
N MET A 78 -4.22 22.33 12.27
CA MET A 78 -4.94 23.60 12.28
C MET A 78 -5.90 23.69 11.12
N TRP A 79 -7.16 24.02 11.39
CA TRP A 79 -8.11 24.35 10.35
C TRP A 79 -7.88 25.78 9.86
N ILE A 80 -7.60 25.92 8.57
CA ILE A 80 -7.37 27.21 7.92
C ILE A 80 -8.34 27.33 6.74
N TYR A 81 -9.03 28.46 6.67
CA TYR A 81 -9.93 28.80 5.57
C TYR A 81 -9.40 30.00 4.82
N TYR A 82 -9.39 29.94 3.49
CA TYR A 82 -9.18 31.13 2.66
C TYR A 82 -10.10 31.11 1.44
N TRP A 83 -11.06 32.04 1.38
CA TRP A 83 -12.14 31.98 0.38
C TRP A 83 -11.75 32.39 -1.05
N ALA A 84 -10.57 32.99 -1.24
CA ALA A 84 -10.14 33.59 -2.51
C ALA A 84 -8.81 33.01 -3.00
N PRO A 85 -8.65 31.68 -3.08
CA PRO A 85 -7.35 31.04 -3.26
C PRO A 85 -6.60 31.47 -4.53
N ASN A 86 -7.30 31.83 -5.59
CA ASN A 86 -6.69 32.31 -6.84
C ASN A 86 -5.96 33.65 -6.69
N SER A 87 -6.25 34.41 -5.63
CA SER A 87 -5.52 35.66 -5.29
C SER A 87 -4.23 35.42 -4.50
N MET A 88 -4.06 34.22 -3.95
CA MET A 88 -2.92 33.86 -3.13
C MET A 88 -1.72 33.45 -4.01
N ALA A 89 -0.50 33.63 -3.50
CA ALA A 89 0.71 33.12 -4.14
C ALA A 89 0.69 31.58 -4.30
N THR A 90 1.57 31.04 -5.14
CA THR A 90 1.77 29.58 -5.22
C THR A 90 2.31 29.03 -3.91
N GLU A 91 2.22 27.70 -3.69
CA GLU A 91 2.65 27.07 -2.43
C GLU A 91 4.14 27.33 -2.19
N THR A 92 4.96 27.20 -3.22
CA THR A 92 6.41 27.47 -3.15
C THR A 92 6.72 28.94 -2.85
N SER A 93 5.85 29.87 -3.24
CA SER A 93 5.96 31.31 -2.96
C SER A 93 5.27 31.73 -1.66
N GLY A 94 4.89 30.78 -0.81
CA GLY A 94 4.33 31.03 0.52
C GLY A 94 2.86 31.39 0.53
N GLY A 95 2.05 30.82 -0.37
CA GLY A 95 0.62 31.05 -0.47
C GLY A 95 -0.13 31.06 0.87
N MET A 96 -0.51 29.89 1.39
CA MET A 96 -1.10 29.71 2.72
C MET A 96 -0.04 29.12 3.63
N GLN A 97 0.10 29.68 4.83
CA GLN A 97 1.17 29.33 5.75
C GLN A 97 0.64 29.05 7.15
N LEU A 98 1.12 27.97 7.76
CA LEU A 98 0.93 27.69 9.19
C LEU A 98 2.12 28.27 9.97
N LEU A 99 1.82 28.94 11.07
CA LEU A 99 2.77 29.68 11.90
C LEU A 99 2.93 29.01 13.27
N ILE A 100 4.18 28.82 13.70
CA ILE A 100 4.51 28.37 15.06
C ILE A 100 5.72 29.17 15.55
N GLY A 101 5.64 29.74 16.75
CA GLY A 101 6.70 30.61 17.26
C GLY A 101 6.66 30.88 18.76
N SER A 102 7.46 31.86 19.17
CA SER A 102 7.65 32.26 20.57
C SER A 102 7.24 33.71 20.85
N ALA A 103 6.91 34.49 19.81
CA ALA A 103 6.32 35.82 19.93
C ALA A 103 5.53 36.17 18.67
N THR A 104 4.75 37.25 18.72
CA THR A 104 4.03 37.82 17.57
C THR A 104 4.96 38.35 16.47
N THR A 105 6.23 38.59 16.79
CA THR A 105 7.28 39.04 15.86
C THR A 105 8.40 38.00 15.67
N ALA A 106 8.26 36.80 16.25
CA ALA A 106 9.28 35.75 16.23
C ALA A 106 8.64 34.37 16.03
N PHE A 107 8.51 33.94 14.77
CA PHE A 107 7.84 32.69 14.38
C PHE A 107 8.38 32.07 13.09
N LYS A 108 8.23 30.75 12.98
CA LYS A 108 8.52 29.92 11.82
C LYS A 108 7.28 29.77 10.94
N GLN A 109 7.49 29.57 9.63
CA GLN A 109 6.44 29.52 8.61
C GLN A 109 6.58 28.25 7.77
N TRP A 110 5.51 27.47 7.68
CA TRP A 110 5.43 26.31 6.79
C TRP A 110 4.39 26.56 5.70
N TYR A 111 4.78 26.39 4.44
CA TYR A 111 3.89 26.64 3.31
C TYR A 111 3.02 25.41 3.06
N VAL A 112 1.73 25.51 3.35
CA VAL A 112 0.83 24.34 3.41
C VAL A 112 -0.03 24.21 2.16
N ARG A 113 -0.40 25.34 1.53
CA ARG A 113 -1.16 25.39 0.27
C ARG A 113 -0.77 26.64 -0.55
N GLY A 114 -1.20 26.69 -1.80
CA GLY A 114 -1.09 27.86 -2.68
C GLY A 114 -2.21 27.89 -3.71
N SER A 115 -2.21 28.90 -4.59
CA SER A 115 -3.18 28.99 -5.69
C SER A 115 -3.11 27.78 -6.65
N ASP A 116 -1.95 27.15 -6.73
CA ASP A 116 -1.65 25.95 -7.51
C ASP A 116 -2.05 24.63 -6.81
N THR A 117 -2.33 24.64 -5.51
CA THR A 117 -2.66 23.43 -4.73
C THR A 117 -3.99 23.50 -3.97
N LEU A 118 -4.66 24.65 -3.96
CA LEU A 118 -5.99 24.86 -3.38
C LEU A 118 -6.87 25.67 -4.34
N THR A 119 -7.17 25.16 -5.53
CA THR A 119 -7.88 25.95 -6.56
C THR A 119 -9.33 26.30 -6.20
N TYR A 120 -10.04 25.41 -5.52
CA TYR A 120 -11.49 25.55 -5.27
C TYR A 120 -11.84 26.09 -3.87
N GLY A 121 -10.84 26.39 -3.04
CA GLY A 121 -11.04 26.91 -1.69
C GLY A 121 -11.53 25.83 -0.71
N GLY A 122 -12.18 26.27 0.36
CA GLY A 122 -12.65 25.40 1.44
C GLY A 122 -11.74 25.39 2.67
N TRP A 123 -12.19 24.69 3.71
CA TRP A 123 -11.42 24.46 4.92
C TRP A 123 -10.32 23.44 4.66
N VAL A 124 -9.10 23.76 5.10
CA VAL A 124 -7.94 22.86 5.03
C VAL A 124 -7.46 22.55 6.43
N CYS A 125 -7.42 21.26 6.79
CA CYS A 125 -6.71 20.82 7.98
C CYS A 125 -5.21 20.74 7.64
N ALA A 126 -4.48 21.79 7.98
CA ALA A 126 -3.05 21.86 7.79
C ALA A 126 -2.32 21.12 8.91
N VAL A 127 -1.34 20.29 8.55
CA VAL A 127 -0.58 19.46 9.49
C VAL A 127 0.92 19.74 9.36
N VAL A 128 1.56 20.11 10.47
CA VAL A 128 2.98 20.52 10.52
C VAL A 128 3.68 19.90 11.72
N ASP A 129 4.79 19.22 11.49
CA ASP A 129 5.76 18.84 12.51
C ASP A 129 6.72 20.02 12.76
N PRO A 130 6.67 20.67 13.94
CA PRO A 130 7.49 21.85 14.24
C PRO A 130 8.99 21.54 14.39
N THR A 131 9.37 20.26 14.47
CA THR A 131 10.77 19.83 14.53
C THR A 131 11.45 19.85 13.16
N LEU A 132 10.67 19.84 12.07
CA LEU A 132 11.17 19.94 10.71
C LEU A 132 11.55 21.38 10.34
N ALA A 133 12.41 21.51 9.32
CA ALA A 133 12.82 22.80 8.80
C ALA A 133 11.60 23.58 8.26
N ALA A 134 11.47 24.84 8.69
CA ALA A 134 10.46 25.76 8.19
C ALA A 134 10.85 26.28 6.80
N ASN A 135 9.85 26.69 6.01
CA ASN A 135 10.07 27.31 4.70
C ASN A 135 10.61 28.74 4.81
N ALA A 136 10.19 29.46 5.85
CA ALA A 136 10.63 30.81 6.14
C ALA A 136 10.56 31.09 7.65
N THR A 137 11.13 32.22 8.07
CA THR A 137 11.17 32.65 9.48
C THR A 137 11.04 34.16 9.56
N THR A 138 10.25 34.65 10.50
CA THR A 138 10.17 36.07 10.89
C THR A 138 10.81 36.25 12.24
N GLY A 139 11.72 37.23 12.35
CA GLY A 139 12.46 37.50 13.59
C GLY A 139 13.37 36.34 13.99
N SER A 140 13.54 36.16 15.31
CA SER A 140 14.41 35.14 15.90
C SER A 140 13.61 34.27 16.89
N PRO A 141 12.78 33.32 16.41
CA PRO A 141 12.02 32.43 17.28
C PRO A 141 12.93 31.55 18.14
N SER A 142 12.62 31.44 19.42
CA SER A 142 13.22 30.44 20.31
C SER A 142 12.63 29.04 20.06
N SER A 143 13.09 28.04 20.80
CA SER A 143 12.52 26.68 20.78
C SER A 143 11.13 26.58 21.43
N THR A 144 10.69 27.60 22.17
CA THR A 144 9.39 27.63 22.82
C THR A 144 8.27 27.74 21.78
N LEU A 145 7.37 26.75 21.75
CA LEU A 145 6.18 26.74 20.89
C LEU A 145 4.99 27.32 21.65
N GLN A 146 4.74 28.62 21.54
CA GLN A 146 3.70 29.32 22.32
C GLN A 146 2.74 30.13 21.44
N TYR A 147 3.16 30.49 20.25
CA TYR A 147 2.37 31.29 19.33
C TYR A 147 2.01 30.46 18.11
N PHE A 148 0.71 30.33 17.83
CA PHE A 148 0.19 29.48 16.75
C PHE A 148 -0.77 30.28 15.88
N GLY A 149 -0.69 30.15 14.57
CA GLY A 149 -1.61 30.88 13.69
C GLY A 149 -1.42 30.55 12.22
N ALA A 150 -2.00 31.39 11.36
CA ALA A 150 -1.89 31.26 9.92
C ALA A 150 -1.78 32.63 9.25
N GLN A 151 -1.15 32.66 8.09
CA GLN A 151 -1.12 33.83 7.21
C GLN A 151 -1.23 33.43 5.74
N VAL A 152 -1.65 34.37 4.91
CA VAL A 152 -1.76 34.18 3.46
C VAL A 152 -1.00 35.30 2.74
N ASN A 153 -0.14 34.91 1.80
CA ASN A 153 0.56 35.81 0.90
C ASN A 153 -0.31 36.13 -0.33
N VAL A 154 -0.73 37.39 -0.44
CA VAL A 154 -1.52 37.91 -1.57
C VAL A 154 -0.62 38.88 -2.35
N PRO A 155 0.04 38.44 -3.44
CA PRO A 155 1.07 39.23 -4.11
C PRO A 155 0.49 40.42 -4.92
N GLY A 156 -0.78 40.36 -5.29
CA GLY A 156 -1.44 41.37 -6.12
C GLY A 156 -2.82 41.75 -5.58
N ALA A 157 -3.81 41.86 -6.47
CA ALA A 157 -5.18 42.15 -6.08
C ALA A 157 -5.77 41.01 -5.23
N GLY A 158 -6.25 41.35 -4.03
CA GLY A 158 -6.90 40.44 -3.11
C GLY A 158 -8.34 40.85 -2.79
N PRO A 159 -9.01 40.09 -1.93
CA PRO A 159 -10.33 40.44 -1.42
C PRO A 159 -10.28 41.75 -0.63
N SER A 160 -10.99 42.78 -1.10
CA SER A 160 -11.04 44.11 -0.49
C SER A 160 -12.15 44.29 0.56
N LYS A 161 -13.00 43.27 0.75
CA LYS A 161 -14.15 43.26 1.67
C LYS A 161 -14.30 41.87 2.30
N GLY A 162 -15.11 41.77 3.36
CA GLY A 162 -15.42 40.52 4.05
C GLY A 162 -14.27 39.99 4.89
N GLN A 163 -14.39 38.73 5.30
CA GLN A 163 -13.48 38.03 6.23
C GLN A 163 -12.83 36.82 5.54
N PRO A 164 -11.89 37.03 4.60
CA PRO A 164 -11.35 35.98 3.76
C PRO A 164 -10.62 34.86 4.49
N LEU A 165 -9.94 35.15 5.60
CA LEU A 165 -9.10 34.19 6.31
C LEU A 165 -9.80 33.80 7.60
N GLY A 166 -10.11 32.51 7.73
CA GLY A 166 -10.58 31.89 8.97
C GLY A 166 -9.52 30.98 9.56
N ILE A 167 -9.42 30.94 10.89
CA ILE A 167 -8.78 29.85 11.61
C ILE A 167 -9.82 29.26 12.54
N ASP A 168 -9.89 27.95 12.58
CA ASP A 168 -10.69 27.21 13.54
C ASP A 168 -9.78 26.13 14.13
N ALA A 169 -10.19 25.58 15.28
CA ALA A 169 -9.60 24.54 16.08
C ALA A 169 -8.17 24.10 15.68
N PHE A 170 -7.19 24.39 16.54
CA PHE A 170 -5.85 23.84 16.40
C PHE A 170 -5.38 23.08 17.63
N ARG A 171 -4.63 22.02 17.34
CA ARG A 171 -4.33 20.92 18.25
C ARG A 171 -2.93 20.41 18.00
N HIS A 172 -2.40 19.59 18.90
CA HIS A 172 -1.25 18.76 18.58
C HIS A 172 -1.44 17.31 19.00
N GLY A 173 -0.89 16.38 18.21
CA GLY A 173 -1.01 14.95 18.42
C GLY A 173 -0.72 14.19 17.13
N ARG A 174 -1.26 12.98 17.00
CA ARG A 174 -1.10 12.13 15.81
C ARG A 174 -2.15 11.02 15.70
N ASP A 175 -2.48 10.38 16.81
CA ASP A 175 -3.11 9.07 16.84
C ASP A 175 -4.64 9.18 16.88
N PHE A 176 -5.29 8.37 16.05
CA PHE A 176 -6.72 8.09 16.09
C PHE A 176 -6.88 6.59 16.34
N THR A 177 -7.41 6.22 17.50
CA THR A 177 -7.41 4.84 18.00
C THR A 177 -8.81 4.23 17.98
N CYS A 178 -8.91 3.03 17.42
CA CYS A 178 -10.08 2.18 17.45
C CYS A 178 -9.82 0.97 18.37
N THR A 179 -10.71 0.70 19.32
CA THR A 179 -10.62 -0.46 20.22
C THR A 179 -11.99 -1.12 20.38
N ASN A 180 -12.02 -2.31 20.99
CA ASN A 180 -13.21 -3.12 21.19
C ASN A 180 -13.90 -3.51 19.87
N GLY A 181 -15.20 -3.79 19.91
CA GLY A 181 -15.98 -4.30 18.79
C GLY A 181 -16.18 -5.80 18.86
N ASP A 182 -17.35 -6.28 18.45
CA ASP A 182 -17.64 -7.70 18.25
C ASP A 182 -18.95 -7.89 17.46
N VAL A 183 -19.28 -9.15 17.16
CA VAL A 183 -20.50 -9.51 16.44
C VAL A 183 -21.80 -9.04 17.12
N SER A 184 -21.82 -8.98 18.46
CA SER A 184 -23.04 -8.63 19.21
C SER A 184 -23.25 -7.12 19.38
N ASN A 185 -22.16 -6.36 19.44
CA ASN A 185 -22.16 -4.92 19.70
C ASN A 185 -21.80 -4.08 18.45
N GLY A 186 -21.49 -4.74 17.34
CA GLY A 186 -20.96 -4.13 16.13
C GLY A 186 -19.43 -4.09 16.11
N TYR A 187 -18.86 -4.14 14.91
CA TYR A 187 -17.41 -4.04 14.70
C TYR A 187 -16.95 -2.59 14.69
N ALA A 188 -15.66 -2.36 14.95
CA ALA A 188 -15.03 -1.09 14.58
C ALA A 188 -14.99 -0.98 13.05
N THR A 189 -15.31 0.20 12.52
CA THR A 189 -15.41 0.46 11.07
C THR A 189 -14.82 1.82 10.72
N PHE A 190 -14.50 2.04 9.43
CA PHE A 190 -14.07 3.35 8.93
C PHE A 190 -15.21 4.37 9.00
N THR A 191 -16.45 3.93 8.77
CA THR A 191 -17.62 4.78 8.95
C THR A 191 -17.76 5.27 10.40
N GLY A 192 -17.63 4.36 11.38
CA GLY A 192 -17.67 4.74 12.80
C GLY A 192 -16.54 5.69 13.20
N ALA A 193 -15.33 5.45 12.68
CA ALA A 193 -14.21 6.35 12.88
C ALA A 193 -14.48 7.76 12.32
N ALA A 194 -15.01 7.85 11.09
CA ALA A 194 -15.36 9.11 10.46
C ALA A 194 -16.47 9.84 11.22
N THR A 195 -17.54 9.14 11.62
CA THR A 195 -18.61 9.74 12.43
C THR A 195 -18.08 10.32 13.74
N TYR A 196 -17.17 9.63 14.43
CA TYR A 196 -16.54 10.15 15.64
C TYR A 196 -15.66 11.36 15.34
N ASN A 197 -14.80 11.29 14.32
CA ASN A 197 -13.91 12.38 13.91
C ASN A 197 -14.68 13.65 13.49
N ASP A 198 -15.78 13.47 12.76
CA ASP A 198 -16.52 14.55 12.09
C ASP A 198 -17.68 15.12 12.89
N ASP A 199 -17.92 14.61 14.10
CA ASP A 199 -18.81 15.26 15.06
C ASP A 199 -18.45 16.74 15.15
N VAL A 200 -19.47 17.61 15.10
CA VAL A 200 -19.28 19.06 15.06
C VAL A 200 -18.48 19.56 16.26
N SER A 201 -18.53 18.87 17.40
CA SER A 201 -17.73 19.22 18.59
C SER A 201 -16.24 18.84 18.49
N ARG A 202 -15.84 18.01 17.53
CA ARG A 202 -14.49 17.42 17.44
C ARG A 202 -13.72 17.86 16.20
N ARG A 203 -14.26 17.57 15.00
CA ARG A 203 -13.64 17.90 13.70
C ARG A 203 -12.12 17.73 13.68
N TYR A 204 -11.61 16.58 14.11
CA TYR A 204 -10.16 16.43 14.35
C TYR A 204 -9.30 16.54 13.09
N GLY A 205 -9.86 16.19 11.93
CA GLY A 205 -9.12 16.18 10.66
C GLY A 205 -8.21 14.96 10.47
N GLN A 206 -8.32 13.93 11.32
CA GLN A 206 -7.50 12.71 11.27
C GLN A 206 -8.12 11.61 10.40
N PHE A 207 -9.44 11.45 10.40
CA PHE A 207 -10.14 10.49 9.53
C PHE A 207 -11.51 11.04 9.13
N GLN A 208 -11.57 11.77 8.02
CA GLN A 208 -12.72 12.56 7.62
C GLN A 208 -13.55 11.85 6.57
N ALA A 209 -14.87 11.99 6.61
CA ALA A 209 -15.72 11.72 5.46
C ALA A 209 -15.50 12.80 4.38
N ILE A 210 -15.38 12.36 3.13
CA ILE A 210 -15.36 13.20 1.94
C ILE A 210 -16.33 12.61 0.91
N ASP A 211 -16.67 13.39 -0.12
CA ASP A 211 -17.50 12.87 -1.20
C ASP A 211 -16.84 11.64 -1.85
N GLY A 212 -17.54 10.51 -1.79
CA GLY A 212 -17.09 9.24 -2.35
C GLY A 212 -16.10 8.44 -1.49
N GLY A 213 -15.72 8.88 -0.28
CA GLY A 213 -14.80 8.10 0.56
C GLY A 213 -14.37 8.79 1.86
N TYR A 214 -13.12 8.57 2.23
CA TYR A 214 -12.52 9.12 3.45
C TYR A 214 -11.17 9.79 3.18
N LEU A 215 -10.78 10.71 4.03
CA LEU A 215 -9.47 11.37 4.03
C LEU A 215 -8.75 11.12 5.36
N GLN A 216 -7.58 10.49 5.30
CA GLN A 216 -6.79 10.08 6.46
C GLN A 216 -5.55 10.97 6.64
N GLN A 217 -5.27 11.37 7.89
CA GLN A 217 -4.06 12.08 8.32
C GLN A 217 -3.64 11.61 9.72
N GLY A 218 -2.34 11.45 9.94
CA GLY A 218 -1.78 10.96 11.22
C GLY A 218 -1.75 9.45 11.32
N ARG A 219 -1.81 8.88 12.52
CA ARG A 219 -1.75 7.43 12.70
C ARG A 219 -3.13 6.88 13.04
N PHE A 220 -3.66 6.04 12.16
CA PHE A 220 -4.88 5.28 12.39
C PHE A 220 -4.53 3.96 13.06
N LEU A 221 -4.83 3.86 14.35
CA LEU A 221 -4.43 2.76 15.21
C LEU A 221 -5.61 1.81 15.46
N MET A 222 -5.43 0.53 15.15
CA MET A 222 -6.39 -0.55 15.34
C MET A 222 -5.92 -1.45 16.48
N GLY A 223 -6.60 -1.34 17.62
CA GLY A 223 -6.18 -1.93 18.89
C GLY A 223 -5.09 -1.09 19.57
N ASN A 224 -4.75 -1.43 20.81
CA ASN A 224 -3.56 -0.90 21.48
C ASN A 224 -2.97 -1.99 22.40
N SER A 225 -1.82 -1.72 23.01
CA SER A 225 -1.13 -2.69 23.88
C SER A 225 -1.98 -3.29 25.00
N SER A 226 -3.04 -2.62 25.45
CA SER A 226 -3.93 -3.06 26.54
C SER A 226 -5.30 -3.56 26.07
N THR A 227 -5.81 -3.05 24.94
CA THR A 227 -7.18 -3.28 24.48
C THR A 227 -7.17 -3.70 23.02
N VAL A 228 -7.68 -4.89 22.75
CA VAL A 228 -7.88 -5.45 21.41
C VAL A 228 -8.90 -4.66 20.59
N VAL A 229 -8.92 -4.87 19.28
CA VAL A 229 -10.00 -4.44 18.39
C VAL A 229 -10.52 -5.62 17.56
N ASP A 230 -11.83 -5.65 17.27
CA ASP A 230 -12.37 -6.40 16.13
C ASP A 230 -12.82 -5.38 15.06
N PHE A 231 -11.93 -5.12 14.11
CA PHE A 231 -12.13 -4.14 13.03
C PHE A 231 -12.50 -4.85 11.74
N ARG A 232 -13.71 -4.61 11.22
CA ARG A 232 -14.16 -5.24 9.98
C ARG A 232 -14.88 -4.24 9.11
N ASP A 233 -14.41 -4.05 7.89
CA ASP A 233 -15.07 -3.16 6.94
C ASP A 233 -14.87 -3.65 5.51
N SER A 234 -15.74 -3.19 4.61
CA SER A 234 -15.67 -3.54 3.20
C SER A 234 -16.11 -2.41 2.28
N ASN A 235 -15.60 -2.42 1.05
CA ASN A 235 -16.02 -1.49 -0.01
C ASN A 235 -15.91 -0.02 0.42
N LYS A 236 -14.71 0.38 0.88
CA LYS A 236 -14.40 1.76 1.29
C LYS A 236 -13.23 2.27 0.47
N PHE A 237 -13.31 3.54 0.10
CA PHE A 237 -12.23 4.26 -0.56
C PHE A 237 -11.62 5.27 0.40
N ILE A 238 -10.32 5.23 0.59
CA ILE A 238 -9.59 6.07 1.53
C ILE A 238 -8.46 6.78 0.78
N LEU A 239 -8.44 8.10 0.89
CA LEU A 239 -7.33 8.93 0.47
C LEU A 239 -6.45 9.23 1.68
N ILE A 240 -5.14 9.06 1.56
CA ILE A 240 -4.20 9.60 2.54
C ILE A 240 -3.86 11.02 2.11
N ALA A 241 -4.08 11.99 2.99
CA ALA A 241 -3.95 13.38 2.61
C ALA A 241 -2.50 13.76 2.28
N ARG A 242 -2.37 14.81 1.47
CA ARG A 242 -1.07 15.39 1.14
C ARG A 242 -0.53 16.19 2.33
N THR A 243 0.24 15.53 3.19
CA THR A 243 0.95 16.13 4.33
C THR A 243 2.45 16.26 4.02
N THR A 244 2.87 17.41 3.49
CA THR A 244 4.27 17.64 3.05
C THR A 244 5.20 18.15 4.15
N LYS A 245 4.65 18.52 5.31
CA LYS A 245 5.37 19.18 6.41
C LYS A 245 5.47 18.31 7.65
N VAL A 246 5.55 17.00 7.45
CA VAL A 246 5.64 15.97 8.48
C VAL A 246 6.66 14.92 8.07
N SER A 247 7.09 14.08 9.02
CA SER A 247 7.97 12.95 8.73
C SER A 247 7.29 11.94 7.78
N SER A 248 8.09 11.14 7.08
CA SER A 248 7.55 10.17 6.12
C SER A 248 6.67 9.11 6.76
N SER A 249 6.90 8.76 8.03
CA SER A 249 6.10 7.81 8.79
C SER A 249 4.86 8.42 9.43
N PHE A 250 4.61 9.73 9.33
CA PHE A 250 3.51 10.39 10.04
C PHE A 250 2.14 9.73 9.78
N ASN A 251 1.77 9.60 8.51
CA ASN A 251 0.61 8.82 8.06
C ASN A 251 0.91 7.33 8.20
N THR A 252 0.12 6.61 8.97
CA THR A 252 0.29 5.16 9.19
C THR A 252 -1.03 4.52 9.57
N PHE A 253 -1.31 3.33 9.04
CA PHE A 253 -2.26 2.38 9.59
C PHE A 253 -1.46 1.38 10.43
N GLU A 254 -1.80 1.23 11.70
CA GLU A 254 -1.07 0.35 12.62
C GLU A 254 -2.04 -0.60 13.32
N VAL A 255 -1.68 -1.88 13.36
CA VAL A 255 -2.39 -2.91 14.14
C VAL A 255 -1.53 -3.26 15.36
N GLN A 256 -2.15 -3.16 16.54
CA GLN A 256 -1.57 -3.54 17.82
C GLN A 256 -2.43 -4.58 18.52
N ASN A 257 -1.81 -5.25 19.49
CA ASN A 257 -2.32 -6.41 20.22
C ASN A 257 -2.46 -7.66 19.35
N ALA A 258 -1.75 -8.73 19.71
CA ALA A 258 -1.78 -10.00 18.96
C ALA A 258 -3.16 -10.68 18.98
N SER A 259 -4.06 -10.29 19.89
CA SER A 259 -5.45 -10.78 19.93
C SER A 259 -6.44 -9.88 19.18
N SER A 260 -5.98 -8.79 18.55
CA SER A 260 -6.81 -8.01 17.63
C SER A 260 -7.11 -8.80 16.37
N ARG A 261 -8.24 -8.44 15.74
CA ARG A 261 -8.65 -8.96 14.45
C ARG A 261 -8.96 -7.81 13.51
N VAL A 262 -8.41 -7.85 12.30
CA VAL A 262 -8.65 -6.86 11.25
C VAL A 262 -9.03 -7.58 9.96
N ASN A 263 -10.27 -7.42 9.53
CA ASN A 263 -10.76 -8.00 8.27
C ASN A 263 -11.18 -6.89 7.30
N TRP A 264 -10.47 -6.77 6.17
CA TRP A 264 -10.76 -5.81 5.12
C TRP A 264 -11.10 -6.53 3.82
N THR A 265 -12.25 -6.18 3.23
CA THR A 265 -12.67 -6.70 1.93
C THR A 265 -12.91 -5.57 0.93
N ASN A 266 -12.24 -5.57 -0.22
CA ASN A 266 -12.38 -4.53 -1.24
C ASN A 266 -12.14 -3.10 -0.69
N ILE A 267 -11.17 -2.94 0.22
CA ILE A 267 -10.75 -1.61 0.68
C ILE A 267 -9.71 -1.08 -0.31
N SER A 268 -9.90 0.16 -0.75
CA SER A 268 -8.97 0.85 -1.65
C SER A 268 -8.36 2.05 -0.94
N ILE A 269 -7.03 2.11 -0.88
CA ILE A 269 -6.29 3.20 -0.24
C ILE A 269 -5.30 3.81 -1.24
N THR A 270 -5.36 5.13 -1.41
CA THR A 270 -4.48 5.87 -2.32
C THR A 270 -3.84 7.07 -1.63
N ALA A 271 -2.52 7.25 -1.80
CA ALA A 271 -1.83 8.43 -1.29
C ALA A 271 -1.91 9.62 -2.25
N LEU A 272 -2.30 10.80 -1.73
CA LEU A 272 -2.34 12.04 -2.51
C LEU A 272 -0.99 12.79 -2.56
N GLY A 273 0.01 12.34 -1.79
CA GLY A 273 1.31 13.00 -1.66
C GLY A 273 2.46 12.01 -1.62
N THR A 274 3.69 12.54 -1.68
CA THR A 274 4.92 11.72 -1.74
C THR A 274 5.74 11.72 -0.45
N THR A 275 5.54 12.68 0.45
CA THR A 275 6.30 12.79 1.71
C THR A 275 5.89 11.72 2.72
N SER A 276 4.64 11.73 3.17
CA SER A 276 4.08 10.71 4.07
C SER A 276 2.96 9.96 3.36
N ARG A 277 3.39 8.92 2.61
CA ARG A 277 2.54 8.12 1.71
C ARG A 277 1.59 7.18 2.44
N GLY A 278 1.66 7.09 3.77
CA GLY A 278 0.91 6.12 4.57
C GLY A 278 1.59 4.75 4.60
N ASN A 279 2.11 4.37 5.76
CA ASN A 279 2.62 3.01 5.98
C ASN A 279 1.51 2.09 6.51
N PHE A 280 1.66 0.78 6.33
CA PHE A 280 0.92 -0.22 7.07
C PHE A 280 1.87 -0.99 7.98
N VAL A 281 1.59 -1.02 9.28
CA VAL A 281 2.48 -1.62 10.29
C VAL A 281 1.71 -2.62 11.14
N THR A 282 2.23 -3.83 11.23
CA THR A 282 1.79 -4.85 12.20
C THR A 282 2.80 -4.86 13.34
N THR A 283 2.46 -4.21 14.46
CA THR A 283 3.36 -4.13 15.62
C THR A 283 3.33 -5.43 16.40
N ASP A 284 2.14 -5.96 16.65
CA ASP A 284 1.91 -7.25 17.29
C ASP A 284 1.24 -8.21 16.30
N ASN A 285 1.55 -9.51 16.41
CA ASN A 285 1.15 -10.54 15.44
C ASN A 285 -0.35 -10.90 15.47
N ALA A 286 -1.20 -9.94 15.10
CA ALA A 286 -2.65 -10.03 15.07
C ALA A 286 -3.18 -10.86 13.87
N ASP A 287 -4.46 -11.25 13.95
CA ASP A 287 -5.20 -11.88 12.84
C ASP A 287 -5.63 -10.81 11.82
N ILE A 288 -4.86 -10.66 10.75
CA ILE A 288 -5.09 -9.63 9.71
C ILE A 288 -5.49 -10.34 8.41
N ASN A 289 -6.71 -10.10 7.93
CA ASN A 289 -7.25 -10.72 6.73
C ASN A 289 -7.63 -9.66 5.70
N PHE A 290 -6.85 -9.55 4.62
CA PHE A 290 -7.17 -8.66 3.49
C PHE A 290 -7.61 -9.50 2.31
N ASP A 291 -8.74 -9.12 1.70
CA ASP A 291 -9.26 -9.78 0.51
C ASP A 291 -9.71 -8.74 -0.52
N GLY A 292 -9.21 -8.81 -1.75
CA GLY A 292 -9.60 -7.89 -2.82
C GLY A 292 -9.18 -6.43 -2.60
N CYS A 293 -8.23 -6.17 -1.69
CA CYS A 293 -7.83 -4.80 -1.35
C CYS A 293 -6.89 -4.19 -2.40
N VAL A 294 -6.92 -2.87 -2.57
CA VAL A 294 -6.07 -2.16 -3.53
C VAL A 294 -5.33 -1.03 -2.84
N PHE A 295 -4.01 -1.09 -2.84
CA PHE A 295 -3.13 -0.07 -2.29
C PHE A 295 -2.37 0.59 -3.43
N THR A 296 -2.53 1.90 -3.57
CA THR A 296 -1.89 2.68 -4.63
C THR A 296 -1.05 3.80 -4.04
N ASP A 297 0.21 3.85 -4.44
CA ASP A 297 1.15 4.89 -4.04
C ASP A 297 1.40 5.01 -2.52
N MET A 298 1.12 3.95 -1.75
CA MET A 298 1.38 3.92 -0.31
C MET A 298 2.88 3.81 0.01
N GLY A 299 3.20 3.98 1.29
CA GLY A 299 4.52 3.75 1.85
C GLY A 299 4.84 2.26 1.99
N THR A 300 5.48 1.90 3.10
CA THR A 300 5.91 0.52 3.36
C THR A 300 4.81 -0.30 4.01
N PHE A 301 4.82 -1.61 3.78
CA PHE A 301 3.98 -2.58 4.47
C PHE A 301 4.84 -3.52 5.32
N GLY A 302 4.49 -3.68 6.59
CA GLY A 302 5.09 -4.66 7.50
C GLY A 302 4.03 -5.63 8.01
N PHE A 303 4.01 -6.83 7.46
CA PHE A 303 3.17 -7.93 7.93
C PHE A 303 3.95 -8.85 8.87
N GLN A 304 3.21 -9.73 9.54
CA GLN A 304 3.72 -10.80 10.41
C GLN A 304 2.92 -12.10 10.13
N SER A 305 3.30 -13.21 10.75
CA SER A 305 2.75 -14.54 10.40
C SER A 305 1.25 -14.72 10.65
N GLY A 306 0.60 -13.87 11.43
CA GLY A 306 -0.85 -13.82 11.64
C GLY A 306 -1.61 -13.14 10.50
N SER A 307 -0.92 -12.61 9.49
CA SER A 307 -1.55 -11.95 8.34
C SER A 307 -1.80 -12.90 7.17
N THR A 308 -3.00 -12.85 6.60
CA THR A 308 -3.43 -13.53 5.36
C THR A 308 -3.94 -12.49 4.37
N ILE A 309 -3.25 -12.37 3.24
CA ILE A 309 -3.50 -11.36 2.20
C ILE A 309 -3.87 -12.10 0.92
N LEU A 310 -5.11 -11.92 0.47
CA LEU A 310 -5.72 -12.58 -0.67
C LEU A 310 -6.15 -11.55 -1.71
N ASN A 311 -6.01 -11.90 -2.99
CA ASN A 311 -6.59 -11.15 -4.12
C ASN A 311 -6.27 -9.63 -4.13
N SER A 312 -5.18 -9.22 -3.47
CA SER A 312 -4.92 -7.81 -3.16
C SER A 312 -3.80 -7.26 -4.05
N THR A 313 -3.88 -5.97 -4.37
CA THR A 313 -2.94 -5.29 -5.26
C THR A 313 -2.12 -4.23 -4.53
N PHE A 314 -0.80 -4.30 -4.66
CA PHE A 314 0.17 -3.31 -4.21
C PHE A 314 0.79 -2.61 -5.43
N ARG A 315 0.26 -1.44 -5.78
CA ARG A 315 0.68 -0.69 -6.97
C ARG A 315 1.49 0.54 -6.57
N ARG A 316 2.73 0.65 -7.04
CA ARG A 316 3.64 1.77 -6.74
C ARG A 316 3.77 2.08 -5.23
N CYS A 317 3.53 1.06 -4.41
CA CYS A 317 3.80 1.12 -2.98
C CYS A 317 5.31 0.98 -2.76
N ASN A 318 5.83 1.40 -1.61
CA ASN A 318 7.23 1.11 -1.27
C ASN A 318 7.38 -0.40 -0.91
N LEU A 319 8.37 -0.75 -0.08
CA LEU A 319 8.65 -2.12 0.29
C LEU A 319 7.45 -2.82 0.96
N VAL A 320 7.16 -4.06 0.55
CA VAL A 320 6.29 -4.98 1.27
C VAL A 320 7.13 -6.02 2.00
N THR A 321 6.98 -6.10 3.32
CA THR A 321 7.68 -7.10 4.16
C THR A 321 6.70 -8.17 4.59
N GLN A 322 6.96 -9.41 4.20
CA GLN A 322 6.06 -10.54 4.36
C GLN A 322 6.14 -11.17 5.76
N SER A 323 7.34 -11.45 6.28
CA SER A 323 7.55 -12.03 7.62
C SER A 323 6.65 -13.25 7.92
N SER A 324 6.63 -14.22 7.00
CA SER A 324 5.80 -15.42 7.05
C SER A 324 4.29 -15.21 6.92
N ALA A 325 3.80 -13.99 6.64
CA ALA A 325 2.42 -13.77 6.23
C ALA A 325 2.08 -14.56 4.95
N VAL A 326 0.83 -14.97 4.80
CA VAL A 326 0.32 -15.62 3.60
C VAL A 326 -0.06 -14.57 2.56
N PHE A 327 0.46 -14.71 1.35
CA PHE A 327 0.05 -13.97 0.17
C PHE A 327 -0.40 -14.96 -0.89
N ASP A 328 -1.68 -14.90 -1.23
CA ASP A 328 -2.24 -15.69 -2.32
C ASP A 328 -2.97 -14.79 -3.33
N SER A 329 -2.76 -15.05 -4.62
CA SER A 329 -3.44 -14.33 -5.71
C SER A 329 -3.25 -12.81 -5.67
N CYS A 330 -2.14 -12.34 -5.09
CA CYS A 330 -1.84 -10.91 -4.95
C CYS A 330 -1.05 -10.38 -6.14
N THR A 331 -1.13 -9.07 -6.38
CA THR A 331 -0.37 -8.39 -7.44
C THR A 331 0.57 -7.34 -6.85
N PHE A 332 1.86 -7.43 -7.18
CA PHE A 332 2.89 -6.45 -6.87
C PHE A 332 3.30 -5.73 -8.15
N GLU A 333 2.78 -4.52 -8.36
CA GLU A 333 2.92 -3.78 -9.60
C GLU A 333 3.79 -2.53 -9.40
N ALA A 334 4.96 -2.53 -10.03
CA ALA A 334 5.85 -1.37 -10.11
C ALA A 334 6.12 -0.71 -8.74
N THR A 335 6.41 -1.51 -7.71
CA THR A 335 6.75 -0.99 -6.36
C THR A 335 7.94 -0.03 -6.38
N ASN A 336 8.07 0.85 -5.38
CA ASN A 336 9.00 1.99 -5.38
C ASN A 336 10.25 1.79 -4.53
N ASP A 337 10.38 0.67 -3.82
CA ASP A 337 11.64 0.33 -3.17
C ASP A 337 12.75 0.16 -4.22
N SER A 338 13.98 0.57 -3.90
CA SER A 338 15.09 0.60 -4.85
C SER A 338 15.75 -0.76 -5.07
N VAL A 339 15.45 -1.77 -4.24
CA VAL A 339 16.15 -3.07 -4.25
C VAL A 339 15.20 -4.22 -4.60
N LYS A 340 13.97 -4.21 -4.07
CA LYS A 340 13.08 -5.38 -4.11
C LYS A 340 11.61 -4.99 -3.99
N ALA A 341 10.69 -5.76 -4.58
CA ALA A 341 9.27 -5.55 -4.33
C ALA A 341 8.82 -6.11 -2.97
N VAL A 342 9.27 -7.32 -2.65
CA VAL A 342 8.93 -8.03 -1.41
C VAL A 342 10.19 -8.45 -0.66
N LEU A 343 10.21 -8.25 0.65
CA LEU A 343 11.17 -8.87 1.57
C LEU A 343 10.51 -10.06 2.25
N SER A 344 11.09 -11.26 2.07
CA SER A 344 10.52 -12.52 2.55
C SER A 344 11.54 -13.33 3.35
N ASN A 345 11.07 -13.97 4.41
CA ASN A 345 11.76 -15.01 5.17
C ASN A 345 11.15 -16.40 4.93
N ASN A 346 9.96 -16.47 4.32
CA ASN A 346 9.31 -17.71 3.96
C ASN A 346 8.57 -17.57 2.61
N PRO A 347 9.29 -17.73 1.49
CA PRO A 347 8.70 -17.68 0.15
C PRO A 347 7.60 -18.72 -0.10
N ALA A 348 7.53 -19.79 0.70
CA ALA A 348 6.49 -20.80 0.56
C ALA A 348 5.07 -20.29 0.83
N ASN A 349 4.95 -19.17 1.53
CA ASN A 349 3.67 -18.51 1.80
C ASN A 349 3.33 -17.45 0.74
N ILE A 350 4.01 -17.44 -0.42
CA ILE A 350 3.71 -16.56 -1.55
C ILE A 350 3.31 -17.47 -2.73
N SER A 351 2.02 -17.55 -3.01
CA SER A 351 1.45 -18.39 -4.07
C SER A 351 0.54 -17.63 -5.01
N ASN A 352 0.46 -18.06 -6.26
CA ASN A 352 -0.44 -17.49 -7.28
C ASN A 352 -0.29 -15.96 -7.46
N CYS A 353 0.83 -15.38 -7.04
CA CYS A 353 1.03 -13.93 -7.05
C CYS A 353 1.62 -13.47 -8.38
N THR A 354 1.29 -12.26 -8.78
CA THR A 354 1.83 -11.62 -9.99
C THR A 354 2.79 -10.49 -9.62
N PHE A 355 4.00 -10.53 -10.16
CA PHE A 355 5.03 -9.50 -9.98
C PHE A 355 5.31 -8.82 -11.31
N ILE A 356 5.14 -7.49 -11.36
CA ILE A 356 5.30 -6.69 -12.57
C ILE A 356 6.37 -5.62 -12.29
N SER A 357 7.50 -5.72 -12.98
CA SER A 357 8.63 -4.80 -12.84
C SER A 357 8.81 -3.91 -14.06
N SER A 358 9.38 -2.73 -13.81
CA SER A 358 9.88 -1.80 -14.82
C SER A 358 11.37 -2.05 -15.17
N GLY A 359 11.92 -3.22 -14.80
CA GLY A 359 13.31 -3.59 -15.11
C GLY A 359 14.39 -3.09 -14.14
N THR A 360 14.02 -2.60 -12.95
CA THR A 360 14.97 -1.85 -12.08
C THR A 360 15.40 -2.55 -10.79
N LYS A 361 14.71 -3.62 -10.37
CA LYS A 361 14.89 -4.25 -9.05
C LYS A 361 14.46 -5.70 -9.02
N HIS A 362 14.70 -6.37 -7.90
CA HIS A 362 14.28 -7.76 -7.66
C HIS A 362 12.79 -7.90 -7.35
N ALA A 363 12.21 -9.07 -7.61
CA ALA A 363 10.84 -9.35 -7.19
C ALA A 363 10.81 -9.62 -5.69
N ILE A 364 11.65 -10.54 -5.24
CA ILE A 364 11.69 -11.00 -3.85
C ILE A 364 13.15 -11.05 -3.38
N GLU A 365 13.44 -10.46 -2.23
CA GLU A 365 14.65 -10.76 -1.47
C GLU A 365 14.33 -11.78 -0.37
N ILE A 366 15.12 -12.85 -0.33
CA ILE A 366 15.00 -13.95 0.61
C ILE A 366 16.07 -13.79 1.69
N THR A 367 15.64 -13.76 2.95
CA THR A 367 16.51 -13.50 4.11
C THR A 367 16.76 -14.72 4.98
N THR A 368 16.12 -15.85 4.70
CA THR A 368 16.28 -17.09 5.47
C THR A 368 16.61 -18.23 4.51
N ALA A 369 17.62 -19.03 4.86
CA ALA A 369 18.02 -20.20 4.11
C ALA A 369 17.00 -21.33 4.31
N GLY A 370 16.79 -22.17 3.29
CA GLY A 370 15.79 -23.23 3.37
C GLY A 370 15.37 -23.78 2.01
N THR A 371 14.47 -24.76 2.04
CA THR A 371 13.80 -25.29 0.85
C THR A 371 12.34 -24.85 0.88
N TYR A 372 11.88 -24.22 -0.20
CA TYR A 372 10.54 -23.63 -0.28
C TYR A 372 9.79 -24.16 -1.49
N SER A 373 8.54 -24.57 -1.29
CA SER A 373 7.58 -24.67 -2.39
C SER A 373 7.29 -23.27 -2.93
N PHE A 374 7.15 -23.10 -4.23
CA PHE A 374 6.90 -21.79 -4.82
C PHE A 374 5.96 -21.94 -6.00
N ALA A 375 4.66 -21.83 -5.75
CA ALA A 375 3.64 -22.27 -6.70
C ALA A 375 2.85 -21.11 -7.30
N GLY A 376 2.56 -21.17 -8.60
CA GLY A 376 1.60 -20.29 -9.27
C GLY A 376 2.08 -18.86 -9.54
N ASN A 377 3.28 -18.49 -9.09
CA ASN A 377 3.75 -17.10 -9.18
C ASN A 377 4.13 -16.72 -10.62
N THR A 378 3.79 -15.51 -11.04
CA THR A 378 4.06 -14.99 -12.40
C THR A 378 4.97 -13.77 -12.34
N PHE A 379 5.99 -13.74 -13.21
CA PHE A 379 7.01 -12.68 -13.23
C PHE A 379 7.12 -12.03 -14.62
N THR A 380 6.92 -10.71 -14.67
CA THR A 380 7.03 -9.92 -15.90
C THR A 380 7.97 -8.73 -15.70
N GLY A 381 8.86 -8.47 -16.66
CA GLY A 381 9.80 -7.34 -16.62
C GLY A 381 11.02 -7.56 -15.72
N TYR A 382 11.36 -8.82 -15.42
CA TYR A 382 12.57 -9.22 -14.69
C TYR A 382 13.61 -9.83 -15.62
N ALA A 383 14.86 -9.83 -15.18
CA ALA A 383 15.96 -10.44 -15.90
C ALA A 383 15.70 -11.94 -16.09
N THR A 384 16.10 -12.49 -17.23
CA THR A 384 15.96 -13.93 -17.52
C THR A 384 17.25 -14.72 -17.26
N ALA A 385 18.34 -14.04 -16.92
CA ALA A 385 19.64 -14.63 -16.62
C ALA A 385 20.06 -14.35 -15.18
N ASN A 386 20.70 -15.35 -14.55
CA ASN A 386 21.23 -15.23 -13.19
C ASN A 386 22.41 -14.26 -13.13
N ASP A 387 22.58 -13.62 -11.97
CA ASP A 387 23.72 -12.77 -11.63
C ASP A 387 24.09 -11.71 -12.71
N SER A 388 23.08 -11.19 -13.43
CA SER A 388 23.24 -10.29 -14.57
C SER A 388 23.06 -8.79 -14.22
N THR A 389 21.82 -8.31 -14.14
CA THR A 389 21.47 -6.87 -14.17
C THR A 389 21.13 -6.25 -12.82
N GLY A 390 20.95 -7.06 -11.76
CA GLY A 390 20.43 -6.57 -10.48
C GLY A 390 18.89 -6.45 -10.45
N ASN A 391 18.23 -7.00 -11.47
CA ASN A 391 16.78 -7.08 -11.62
C ASN A 391 16.32 -8.55 -11.76
N GLU A 392 17.11 -9.49 -11.23
CA GLU A 392 16.71 -10.90 -11.18
C GLU A 392 15.45 -11.11 -10.33
N VAL A 393 14.67 -12.16 -10.61
CA VAL A 393 13.43 -12.44 -9.87
C VAL A 393 13.72 -12.58 -8.38
N LEU A 394 14.70 -13.39 -8.02
CA LEU A 394 15.09 -13.65 -6.64
C LEU A 394 16.43 -13.02 -6.30
N TYR A 395 16.52 -12.43 -5.11
CA TYR A 395 17.78 -12.11 -4.47
C TYR A 395 17.91 -12.91 -3.18
N ASN A 396 18.78 -13.93 -3.17
CA ASN A 396 19.06 -14.68 -1.95
C ASN A 396 20.13 -13.94 -1.14
N ASN A 397 19.68 -13.25 -0.10
CA ASN A 397 20.52 -12.54 0.84
C ASN A 397 20.53 -13.20 2.24
N SER A 398 20.22 -14.51 2.29
CA SER A 398 20.13 -15.26 3.55
C SER A 398 21.47 -15.64 4.16
N GLY A 399 22.57 -15.52 3.40
CA GLY A 399 23.89 -16.03 3.79
C GLY A 399 24.01 -17.56 3.76
N GLY A 400 23.03 -18.27 3.19
CA GLY A 400 23.05 -19.73 3.08
C GLY A 400 22.35 -20.27 1.83
N ALA A 401 22.16 -21.60 1.81
CA ALA A 401 21.56 -22.31 0.70
C ALA A 401 20.02 -22.14 0.67
N VAL A 402 19.51 -21.75 -0.48
CA VAL A 402 18.07 -21.66 -0.77
C VAL A 402 17.73 -22.58 -1.95
N THR A 403 16.74 -23.45 -1.75
CA THR A 403 16.16 -24.27 -2.81
C THR A 403 14.72 -23.83 -3.07
N ILE A 404 14.40 -23.50 -4.32
CA ILE A 404 13.07 -23.07 -4.75
C ILE A 404 12.47 -24.17 -5.63
N ASN A 405 11.42 -24.83 -5.13
CA ASN A 405 10.65 -25.80 -5.89
C ASN A 405 9.52 -25.07 -6.62
N TYR A 406 9.79 -24.62 -7.84
CA TYR A 406 8.89 -23.77 -8.61
C TYR A 406 7.92 -24.60 -9.47
N SER A 407 6.62 -24.32 -9.39
CA SER A 407 5.58 -25.02 -10.16
C SER A 407 4.40 -24.10 -10.50
N GLY A 408 3.65 -24.43 -11.57
CA GLY A 408 2.35 -23.81 -11.87
C GLY A 408 2.33 -22.31 -12.20
N GLY A 409 3.48 -21.64 -12.27
CA GLY A 409 3.61 -20.22 -12.58
C GLY A 409 4.08 -19.92 -14.01
N SER A 410 4.40 -18.65 -14.30
CA SER A 410 4.97 -18.23 -15.58
C SER A 410 6.14 -17.24 -15.43
N GLY A 411 7.01 -17.19 -16.44
CA GLY A 411 8.25 -16.41 -16.41
C GLY A 411 9.47 -17.22 -15.94
N VAL A 412 10.66 -16.69 -16.22
CA VAL A 412 11.94 -17.32 -15.85
C VAL A 412 12.31 -16.90 -14.42
N ILE A 413 12.52 -17.86 -13.54
CA ILE A 413 13.02 -17.60 -12.17
C ILE A 413 14.53 -17.42 -12.21
N SER A 414 14.97 -16.21 -12.53
CA SER A 414 16.37 -15.82 -12.38
C SER A 414 16.69 -15.50 -10.92
N TYR A 415 17.95 -15.67 -10.53
CA TYR A 415 18.40 -15.33 -9.17
C TYR A 415 19.75 -14.63 -9.14
N ARG A 416 19.97 -13.94 -8.03
CA ARG A 416 21.26 -13.40 -7.59
C ARG A 416 21.55 -13.85 -6.17
N ASN A 417 22.82 -14.12 -5.88
CA ASN A 417 23.26 -14.48 -4.53
C ASN A 417 24.03 -13.35 -3.85
N GLY A 418 23.68 -13.09 -2.59
CA GLY A 418 24.48 -12.28 -1.68
C GLY A 418 25.70 -13.04 -1.16
N ALA A 419 26.47 -12.39 -0.29
CA ALA A 419 27.65 -13.01 0.30
C ALA A 419 27.29 -14.29 1.08
N GLY A 420 27.98 -15.40 0.78
CA GLY A 420 27.76 -16.70 1.44
C GLY A 420 26.49 -17.44 1.03
N ALA A 421 25.68 -16.88 0.13
CA ALA A 421 24.42 -17.47 -0.30
C ALA A 421 24.59 -18.35 -1.56
N THR A 422 23.76 -19.39 -1.67
CA THR A 422 23.63 -20.20 -2.89
C THR A 422 22.16 -20.45 -3.18
N THR A 423 21.76 -20.43 -4.45
CA THR A 423 20.36 -20.65 -4.85
C THR A 423 20.28 -21.78 -5.86
N THR A 424 19.34 -22.68 -5.67
CA THR A 424 18.96 -23.72 -6.63
C THR A 424 17.48 -23.59 -6.94
N VAL A 425 17.14 -23.42 -8.21
CA VAL A 425 15.74 -23.43 -8.66
C VAL A 425 15.46 -24.79 -9.28
N ALA A 426 14.60 -25.56 -8.62
CA ALA A 426 14.02 -26.79 -9.15
C ALA A 426 12.64 -26.45 -9.71
N SER A 427 12.56 -26.08 -10.98
CA SER A 427 11.27 -25.93 -11.68
C SER A 427 10.82 -27.26 -12.27
N SER A 428 9.53 -27.57 -12.34
CA SER A 428 9.01 -28.66 -13.19
C SER A 428 7.97 -28.11 -14.17
N VAL A 429 8.28 -28.18 -15.46
CA VAL A 429 7.34 -27.98 -16.57
C VAL A 429 6.69 -29.33 -16.87
N ASN A 430 5.36 -29.36 -16.95
CA ASN A 430 4.62 -30.59 -17.20
C ASN A 430 4.08 -30.60 -18.63
N LEU A 431 4.44 -31.62 -19.40
CA LEU A 431 3.77 -31.99 -20.63
C LEU A 431 2.75 -33.09 -20.30
N ILE A 432 1.47 -32.73 -20.30
CA ILE A 432 0.37 -33.69 -20.16
C ILE A 432 0.08 -34.26 -21.54
N ILE A 433 0.21 -35.57 -21.72
CA ILE A 433 -0.07 -36.26 -22.97
C ILE A 433 -1.43 -36.96 -22.79
N ASN A 434 -2.43 -36.48 -23.52
CA ASN A 434 -3.79 -36.98 -23.49
C ASN A 434 -4.06 -37.81 -24.76
N VAL A 435 -4.26 -39.11 -24.60
CA VAL A 435 -4.45 -40.07 -25.69
C VAL A 435 -5.94 -40.34 -25.87
N VAL A 436 -6.47 -40.00 -27.05
CA VAL A 436 -7.90 -40.11 -27.36
C VAL A 436 -8.15 -40.92 -28.62
N ASP A 437 -9.36 -41.49 -28.75
CA ASP A 437 -9.83 -42.13 -29.97
C ASP A 437 -10.36 -41.11 -30.99
N ALA A 438 -10.81 -41.59 -32.14
CA ALA A 438 -11.36 -40.75 -33.22
C ALA A 438 -12.63 -39.98 -32.83
N ASP A 439 -13.34 -40.41 -31.79
CA ASP A 439 -14.52 -39.76 -31.24
C ASP A 439 -14.16 -38.79 -30.10
N GLY A 440 -12.87 -38.69 -29.74
CA GLY A 440 -12.35 -37.82 -28.68
C GLY A 440 -12.46 -38.41 -27.27
N ASN A 441 -12.82 -39.69 -27.12
CA ASN A 441 -12.85 -40.37 -25.83
C ASN A 441 -11.45 -40.82 -25.43
N ALA A 442 -11.15 -40.84 -24.13
CA ALA A 442 -9.86 -41.32 -23.64
C ALA A 442 -9.62 -42.79 -24.00
N VAL A 443 -8.42 -43.10 -24.51
CA VAL A 443 -8.01 -44.48 -24.78
C VAL A 443 -7.54 -45.12 -23.47
N THR A 444 -8.43 -45.91 -22.87
CA THR A 444 -8.27 -46.46 -21.50
C THR A 444 -7.62 -47.84 -21.45
N ALA A 445 -7.14 -48.36 -22.58
CA ALA A 445 -6.64 -49.72 -22.68
C ALA A 445 -5.13 -49.74 -22.91
N ASN A 446 -4.34 -49.84 -21.83
CA ASN A 446 -2.90 -50.12 -21.85
C ASN A 446 -2.11 -49.33 -22.92
N CYS A 447 -2.16 -48.01 -22.86
CA CYS A 447 -1.26 -47.20 -23.69
C CYS A 447 0.15 -47.20 -23.06
N GLU A 448 1.16 -47.16 -23.92
CA GLU A 448 2.56 -46.93 -23.57
C GLU A 448 3.00 -45.63 -24.24
N VAL A 449 3.63 -44.74 -23.48
CA VAL A 449 4.12 -43.46 -23.99
C VAL A 449 5.61 -43.33 -23.70
N THR A 450 6.39 -43.06 -24.74
CA THR A 450 7.83 -42.78 -24.62
C THR A 450 8.15 -41.42 -25.24
N VAL A 451 8.81 -40.54 -24.48
CA VAL A 451 9.36 -39.27 -24.99
C VAL A 451 10.85 -39.43 -25.16
N VAL A 452 11.35 -39.11 -26.37
CA VAL A 452 12.74 -39.32 -26.77
C VAL A 452 13.30 -38.03 -27.36
N LYS A 453 14.56 -37.67 -27.08
CA LYS A 453 15.22 -36.56 -27.76
C LYS A 453 15.39 -36.85 -29.24
N ALA A 454 15.07 -35.88 -30.09
CA ALA A 454 15.31 -36.00 -31.53
C ALA A 454 16.80 -35.88 -31.90
N SER A 455 17.65 -35.33 -31.02
CA SER A 455 19.06 -35.09 -31.29
C SER A 455 19.96 -36.31 -31.17
N ASP A 456 19.66 -37.20 -30.21
CA ASP A 456 20.53 -38.32 -29.83
C ASP A 456 19.75 -39.59 -29.47
N GLU A 457 18.44 -39.58 -29.66
CA GLU A 457 17.53 -40.69 -29.33
C GLU A 457 17.57 -41.12 -27.85
N SER A 458 18.08 -40.27 -26.94
CA SER A 458 18.01 -40.54 -25.50
C SER A 458 16.57 -40.49 -24.99
N ILE A 459 16.15 -41.52 -24.26
CA ILE A 459 14.84 -41.58 -23.62
C ILE A 459 14.80 -40.56 -22.48
N LEU A 460 13.79 -39.70 -22.52
CA LEU A 460 13.53 -38.68 -21.50
C LEU A 460 12.44 -39.11 -20.52
N PHE A 461 11.47 -39.88 -21.01
CA PHE A 461 10.30 -40.31 -20.25
C PHE A 461 9.76 -41.60 -20.86
N THR A 462 9.29 -42.50 -20.00
CA THR A 462 8.49 -43.64 -20.42
C THR A 462 7.45 -43.90 -19.34
N GLU A 463 6.24 -44.22 -19.75
CA GLU A 463 5.18 -44.75 -18.88
C GLU A 463 4.43 -45.82 -19.66
N ASP A 464 4.28 -46.98 -19.03
CA ASP A 464 3.62 -48.15 -19.59
C ASP A 464 2.30 -48.39 -18.83
N ASP A 465 1.41 -49.20 -19.40
CA ASP A 465 0.13 -49.58 -18.78
C ASP A 465 -0.79 -48.39 -18.41
N ILE A 466 -0.83 -47.34 -19.23
CA ILE A 466 -1.72 -46.19 -19.02
C ILE A 466 -3.18 -46.62 -19.24
N THR A 467 -3.99 -46.58 -18.17
CA THR A 467 -5.39 -47.06 -18.18
C THR A 467 -6.46 -45.97 -18.26
N ASP A 468 -6.09 -44.70 -18.15
CA ASP A 468 -7.02 -43.56 -18.20
C ASP A 468 -6.80 -42.66 -19.42
N GLY A 469 -5.86 -43.03 -20.29
CA GLY A 469 -5.48 -42.27 -21.48
C GLY A 469 -4.65 -41.02 -21.17
N ILE A 470 -4.16 -40.82 -19.95
CA ILE A 470 -3.44 -39.61 -19.55
C ILE A 470 -2.10 -39.99 -18.91
N THR A 471 -1.02 -39.33 -19.35
CA THR A 471 0.29 -39.38 -18.70
C THR A 471 0.90 -37.99 -18.58
N THR A 472 1.79 -37.78 -17.62
CA THR A 472 2.46 -36.49 -17.40
C THR A 472 3.97 -36.63 -17.37
N TYR A 473 4.63 -36.08 -18.39
CA TYR A 473 6.08 -35.92 -18.40
C TYR A 473 6.47 -34.59 -17.72
N SER A 474 7.16 -34.67 -16.58
CA SER A 474 7.64 -33.50 -15.83
C SER A 474 9.14 -33.28 -16.06
N TYR A 475 9.56 -32.08 -16.47
CA TYR A 475 10.96 -31.75 -16.76
C TYR A 475 11.36 -30.36 -16.25
N SER A 476 12.61 -30.22 -15.78
CA SER A 476 13.10 -29.00 -15.12
C SER A 476 14.00 -28.12 -15.99
N SER A 477 14.51 -28.69 -17.06
CA SER A 477 15.35 -28.04 -18.07
C SER A 477 15.08 -28.72 -19.41
N GLY A 478 15.27 -27.99 -20.52
CA GLY A 478 15.03 -28.54 -21.86
C GLY A 478 13.81 -28.00 -22.61
N SER A 479 13.23 -26.87 -22.20
CA SER A 479 12.34 -26.09 -23.07
C SER A 479 13.01 -25.84 -24.43
N GLY A 480 12.28 -26.07 -25.52
CA GLY A 480 12.79 -26.01 -26.89
C GLY A 480 13.56 -27.25 -27.34
N THR A 481 13.80 -28.24 -26.46
CA THR A 481 14.34 -29.55 -26.89
C THR A 481 13.32 -30.21 -27.80
N VAL A 482 13.75 -30.55 -29.00
CA VAL A 482 12.93 -31.25 -29.99
C VAL A 482 12.88 -32.73 -29.63
N THR A 483 11.67 -33.29 -29.58
CA THR A 483 11.41 -34.67 -29.13
C THR A 483 10.56 -35.45 -30.13
N TYR A 484 10.65 -36.76 -30.04
CA TYR A 484 9.68 -37.71 -30.58
C TYR A 484 8.82 -38.22 -29.42
N ILE A 485 7.50 -38.13 -29.57
CA ILE A 485 6.56 -38.70 -28.60
C ILE A 485 5.92 -39.91 -29.24
N ASN A 486 6.35 -41.09 -28.82
CA ASN A 486 5.86 -42.36 -29.31
C ASN A 486 4.72 -42.83 -28.41
N ILE A 487 3.63 -43.23 -29.02
CA ILE A 487 2.47 -43.78 -28.34
C ILE A 487 2.20 -45.14 -28.97
N HIS A 488 2.29 -46.18 -28.15
CA HIS A 488 1.91 -47.52 -28.52
C HIS A 488 0.65 -47.91 -27.72
N ASN A 489 -0.21 -48.70 -28.35
CA ASN A 489 -1.37 -49.25 -27.69
C ASN A 489 -1.43 -50.74 -28.02
N VAL A 490 -1.50 -51.57 -26.98
CA VAL A 490 -1.46 -53.03 -27.15
C VAL A 490 -2.82 -53.63 -27.53
N THR A 491 -3.86 -52.81 -27.70
CA THR A 491 -5.29 -53.23 -27.82
C THR A 491 -6.08 -52.47 -28.88
N GLY A 492 -5.76 -52.67 -30.17
CA GLY A 492 -6.68 -52.31 -31.25
C GLY A 492 -6.50 -50.92 -31.86
N TYR A 493 -5.42 -50.22 -31.53
CA TYR A 493 -5.07 -48.93 -32.13
C TYR A 493 -3.69 -48.98 -32.78
N GLN A 494 -3.49 -48.18 -33.83
CA GLN A 494 -2.19 -48.05 -34.48
C GLN A 494 -1.24 -47.21 -33.64
N SER A 495 0.02 -47.62 -33.54
CA SER A 495 1.07 -46.80 -32.92
C SER A 495 1.19 -45.46 -33.64
N LYS A 496 1.45 -44.41 -32.88
CA LYS A 496 1.59 -43.05 -33.41
C LYS A 496 2.81 -42.36 -32.84
N THR A 497 3.52 -41.64 -33.70
CA THR A 497 4.63 -40.78 -33.29
C THR A 497 4.29 -39.34 -33.60
N VAL A 498 4.35 -38.48 -32.58
CA VAL A 498 4.37 -37.03 -32.78
C VAL A 498 5.81 -36.62 -33.07
N ASN A 499 6.07 -36.29 -34.33
CA ASN A 499 7.42 -35.96 -34.78
C ASN A 499 7.80 -34.51 -34.46
N ASN A 500 9.04 -34.32 -34.03
CA ASN A 500 9.66 -33.01 -33.81
C ASN A 500 8.86 -32.09 -32.87
N TYR A 501 8.27 -32.66 -31.81
CA TYR A 501 7.58 -31.87 -30.80
C TYR A 501 8.59 -31.12 -29.94
N ALA A 502 8.58 -29.78 -30.02
CA ALA A 502 9.42 -28.96 -29.15
C ALA A 502 8.80 -28.87 -27.76
N LEU A 503 9.54 -29.31 -26.73
CA LEU A 503 9.08 -29.21 -25.35
C LEU A 503 8.76 -27.74 -25.00
N PRO A 504 7.58 -27.44 -24.46
CA PRO A 504 7.15 -26.08 -24.21
C PRO A 504 7.95 -25.41 -23.07
N ALA A 505 7.88 -24.08 -23.02
CA ALA A 505 8.45 -23.27 -21.94
C ALA A 505 7.53 -23.17 -20.71
N SER A 506 6.29 -23.65 -20.82
CA SER A 506 5.26 -23.65 -19.79
C SER A 506 4.47 -24.96 -19.85
N SER A 507 3.86 -25.37 -18.74
CA SER A 507 3.07 -26.60 -18.72
C SER A 507 1.93 -26.54 -19.74
N THR A 508 1.70 -27.64 -20.46
CA THR A 508 0.68 -27.71 -21.51
C THR A 508 0.11 -29.12 -21.62
N THR A 509 -1.02 -29.22 -22.32
CA THR A 509 -1.59 -30.50 -22.73
C THR A 509 -1.40 -30.70 -24.23
N LEU A 510 -0.83 -31.85 -24.60
CA LEU A 510 -0.78 -32.36 -25.96
C LEU A 510 -1.82 -33.47 -26.09
N THR A 511 -2.87 -33.23 -26.88
CA THR A 511 -3.83 -34.28 -27.23
C THR A 511 -3.36 -35.03 -28.47
N VAL A 512 -3.23 -36.35 -28.37
CA VAL A 512 -2.85 -37.24 -29.47
C VAL A 512 -4.00 -38.21 -29.75
N GLN A 513 -4.59 -38.08 -30.92
CA GLN A 513 -5.63 -38.98 -31.39
C GLN A 513 -5.00 -40.25 -31.99
N LEU A 514 -5.41 -41.43 -31.53
CA LEU A 514 -5.07 -42.71 -32.14
C LEU A 514 -6.18 -43.16 -33.10
N ASP A 515 -5.76 -43.81 -34.18
CA ASP A 515 -6.66 -44.42 -35.15
C ASP A 515 -6.83 -45.91 -34.81
N THR A 516 -8.06 -46.42 -34.95
CA THR A 516 -8.32 -47.85 -34.78
C THR A 516 -7.49 -48.65 -35.78
N ASP A 517 -6.86 -49.72 -35.33
CA ASP A 517 -6.14 -50.63 -36.20
C ASP A 517 -7.09 -51.68 -36.81
N PRO A 518 -7.44 -51.57 -38.11
CA PRO A 518 -8.36 -52.50 -38.75
C PRO A 518 -7.81 -53.93 -38.84
N PHE A 519 -6.50 -54.13 -38.63
CA PHE A 519 -5.85 -55.43 -38.72
C PHE A 519 -5.60 -56.10 -37.35
N TYR A 520 -5.87 -55.41 -36.24
CA TYR A 520 -5.56 -55.92 -34.90
C TYR A 520 -6.22 -57.28 -34.58
N LYS A 521 -7.40 -57.57 -35.16
CA LYS A 521 -8.11 -58.85 -34.98
C LYS A 521 -7.91 -59.85 -36.12
N ASN A 522 -7.01 -59.58 -37.06
CA ASN A 522 -6.74 -60.46 -38.21
C ASN A 522 -5.28 -60.96 -38.14
N PRO A 523 -5.01 -62.00 -37.33
CA PRO A 523 -3.66 -62.50 -37.05
C PRO A 523 -2.93 -63.05 -38.28
#